data_AF-W4L7F8-F1
#
_entry.id   AF-W4L7F8-F1
#
_cell.length_a   1.000
_cell.length_b   1.000
_cell.length_c   1.000
_cell.angle_alpha   90.00
_cell.angle_beta   90.00
_cell.angle_gamma   90.00
#
_symmetry.space_group_name_H-M   'P 1'
#
loop_
_entity.id
_entity.type
_entity.pdbx_description
1 polymer ?
#
loop_
_entity_poly.entity_id
_entity_poly.type
_entity_poly.pdbx_seq_one_letter_code
_entity_poly.pdbx_strand_id
1 'polypeptide(L)' 'MAEVPPGTYKQTSEDIRFEPAEEGRHVLRARCQKIDGTWVDSELKYDIANCNGVLTWAPNGCP' A
#
# COMPACT_ATOMS: atom_id res chain seq x y z
N MET A 1 -13.93 0.99 6.74
CA MET A 1 -12.46 0.89 6.64
C MET A 1 -12.16 -0.06 5.51
N ALA A 2 -11.26 0.28 4.59
CA ALA A 2 -10.87 -0.62 3.51
C ALA A 2 -10.04 -1.79 4.07
N GLU A 3 -10.20 -2.98 3.50
CA GLU A 3 -9.38 -4.13 3.89
C GLU A 3 -7.91 -3.90 3.56
N VAL A 4 -7.03 -4.30 4.47
CA VAL A 4 -5.58 -4.14 4.33
C VAL A 4 -5.04 -5.18 3.34
N PRO A 5 -4.37 -4.76 2.25
CA PRO A 5 -3.89 -5.65 1.20
C PRO A 5 -3.06 -6.82 1.74
N PRO A 6 -3.19 -8.04 1.19
CA PRO A 6 -2.34 -9.16 1.57
C PRO A 6 -0.88 -8.89 1.20
N GLY A 7 0.06 -9.47 1.95
CA GLY A 7 1.49 -9.36 1.66
C GLY A 7 2.38 -9.70 2.85
N THR A 8 3.65 -10.00 2.57
CA THR A 8 4.66 -10.39 3.57
C THR A 8 5.07 -9.24 4.48
N TYR A 9 4.83 -7.99 4.10
CA TYR A 9 5.11 -6.82 4.93
C TYR A 9 4.41 -6.89 6.30
N LYS A 10 3.28 -7.60 6.42
CA LYS A 10 2.58 -7.85 7.70
C LYS A 10 3.43 -8.59 8.74
N GLN A 11 4.54 -9.23 8.34
CA GLN A 11 5.45 -9.95 9.25
C GLN A 11 6.45 -9.02 9.95
N THR A 12 6.72 -7.85 9.37
CA THR A 12 7.80 -6.94 9.81
C THR A 12 7.32 -5.48 9.93
N SER A 13 6.01 -5.25 9.82
CA SER A 13 5.39 -3.93 9.86
C SER A 13 4.18 -3.92 10.79
N GLU A 14 4.00 -2.82 11.50
CA GLU A 14 2.92 -2.58 12.46
C GLU A 14 2.15 -1.29 12.11
N ASP A 15 1.05 -1.02 12.84
CA ASP A 15 0.19 0.16 12.62
C ASP A 15 -0.30 0.32 11.17
N ILE A 16 -0.59 -0.82 10.52
CA ILE A 16 -0.94 -0.87 9.10
C ILE A 16 -2.32 -0.26 8.85
N ARG A 17 -2.37 0.72 7.96
CA ARG A 17 -3.60 1.40 7.53
C ARG A 17 -3.64 1.49 6.02
N PHE A 18 -4.78 1.11 5.46
CA PHE A 18 -5.07 1.30 4.04
C PHE A 18 -6.20 2.31 3.93
N GLU A 19 -5.88 3.48 3.37
CA GLU A 19 -6.79 4.62 3.37
C GLU A 19 -6.86 5.30 1.99
N PRO A 20 -8.03 5.86 1.63
CA PRO A 20 -8.14 6.67 0.43
C PRO A 20 -7.26 7.93 0.55
N ALA A 21 -6.58 8.25 -0.54
CA ALA A 21 -5.88 9.50 -0.76
C ALA A 21 -6.62 10.35 -1.79
N GLU A 22 -6.02 11.47 -2.19
CA GLU A 22 -6.61 12.36 -3.21
C GLU A 22 -6.83 11.63 -4.55
N GLU A 23 -7.79 12.14 -5.34
CA GLU A 23 -8.06 11.70 -6.71
C GLU A 23 -8.43 10.20 -6.86
N GLY A 24 -9.08 9.60 -5.85
CA GLY A 24 -9.52 8.20 -5.93
C GLY A 24 -8.39 7.19 -5.80
N ARG A 25 -7.19 7.62 -5.37
CA ARG A 25 -6.05 6.74 -5.08
C ARG A 25 -6.16 6.18 -3.68
N HIS A 26 -5.41 5.13 -3.40
CA HIS A 26 -5.27 4.59 -2.06
C HIS A 26 -3.80 4.60 -1.64
N VAL A 27 -3.58 4.69 -0.35
CA VAL A 27 -2.26 4.72 0.25
C VAL A 27 -2.20 3.70 1.37
N LEU A 28 -1.14 2.90 1.37
CA LEU A 28 -0.79 2.01 2.45
C LEU A 28 0.24 2.70 3.35
N ARG A 29 -0.14 2.93 4.60
CA ARG A 29 0.74 3.46 5.65
C ARG A 29 1.04 2.37 6.64
N ALA A 30 2.30 2.23 7.00
CA ALA A 30 2.72 1.28 8.03
C ALA A 30 4.01 1.75 8.68
N ARG A 31 4.24 1.30 9.92
CA ARG A 31 5.52 1.44 10.60
C ARG A 31 6.33 0.18 10.33
N CYS A 32 7.44 0.29 9.61
CA CYS A 32 8.25 -0.84 9.16
C CYS A 32 9.53 -0.95 9.99
N GLN A 33 9.92 -2.18 10.34
CA GLN A 33 11.19 -2.44 10.99
C GLN A 33 12.32 -2.54 9.95
N LYS A 34 13.41 -1.79 10.18
CA LYS A 34 14.64 -1.88 9.39
C LYS A 34 15.48 -3.07 9.84
N ILE A 35 16.48 -3.42 9.02
CA ILE A 35 17.45 -4.50 9.32
C ILE A 35 18.21 -4.24 10.63
N ASP A 36 18.46 -2.97 10.96
CA ASP A 36 19.11 -2.57 12.22
C ASP A 36 18.19 -2.61 13.45
N GLY A 37 16.93 -3.03 13.28
CA GLY A 37 15.92 -3.13 14.34
C GLY A 37 15.18 -1.83 14.64
N THR A 38 15.57 -0.70 14.03
CA THR A 38 14.86 0.58 14.18
C THR A 38 13.56 0.59 13.38
N TRP A 39 12.60 1.40 13.83
CA TRP A 39 11.30 1.53 13.19
C TRP A 39 11.18 2.84 12.42
N VAL A 40 10.57 2.79 11.24
CA VAL A 40 10.34 3.97 10.41
C VAL A 40 8.92 3.98 9.85
N ASP A 41 8.28 5.13 9.84
CA ASP A 41 6.99 5.31 9.17
C ASP A 41 7.22 5.33 7.66
N SER A 42 6.50 4.47 6.95
CA SER A 42 6.59 4.33 5.50
C SER A 42 5.22 4.44 4.86
N GLU A 43 5.21 5.06 3.68
CA GLU A 43 4.03 5.25 2.86
C GLU A 43 4.26 4.62 1.48
N LEU A 44 3.30 3.82 1.02
CA LEU A 44 3.27 3.27 -0.33
C LEU A 44 1.99 3.72 -1.03
N LYS A 45 2.15 4.46 -2.12
CA LYS A 45 1.06 4.83 -3.02
C LYS A 45 0.63 3.59 -3.81
N TYR A 46 -0.63 3.23 -3.68
CA TYR A 46 -1.23 2.14 -4.45
C TYR A 46 -1.72 2.70 -5.78
N ASP A 47 -0.83 2.74 -6.77
CA ASP A 47 -1.20 3.02 -8.16
C ASP A 47 -1.77 1.75 -8.82
N ILE A 48 -2.85 1.23 -8.22
CA ILE A 48 -3.62 0.11 -8.77
C ILE A 48 -4.75 0.69 -9.60
N ALA A 49 -4.76 0.37 -10.90
CA ALA A 49 -5.86 0.73 -11.79
C ALA A 49 -6.71 -0.50 -12.07
N ASN A 50 -8.00 -0.28 -12.34
CA ASN A 50 -8.87 -1.30 -12.89
C ASN A 50 -8.68 -1.36 -14.41
N CYS A 51 -7.94 -2.35 -14.89
CA CYS A 51 -7.69 -2.58 -16.30
C CYS A 51 -8.62 -3.69 -16.79
N ASN A 52 -9.73 -3.32 -17.43
CA ASN A 52 -10.73 -4.25 -17.98
C ASN A 52 -11.30 -5.24 -16.94
N GLY A 53 -11.59 -4.77 -15.73
CA GLY A 53 -12.11 -5.60 -14.63
C GLY A 53 -11.03 -6.26 -13.77
N VAL A 54 -9.75 -6.05 -14.08
CA VAL A 54 -8.62 -6.62 -13.34
C VAL A 54 -7.84 -5.51 -12.64
N LEU A 55 -7.78 -5.59 -11.30
CA LEU A 55 -6.92 -4.71 -10.51
C LEU A 55 -5.45 -5.00 -10.82
N THR A 56 -4.77 -4.04 -11.45
CA THR A 56 -3.41 -4.18 -11.95
C THR A 56 -2.55 -3.04 -11.43
N TRP A 57 -1.30 -3.34 -11.07
CA TRP A 57 -0.31 -2.31 -10.80
C TRP A 57 0.00 -1.54 -12.08
N ALA A 58 -0.40 -0.28 -12.09
CA ALA A 58 -0.51 0.54 -13.30
C ALA A 58 -0.17 2.02 -12.96
N PRO A 59 1.10 2.31 -12.59
CA PRO A 59 1.53 3.66 -12.20
C PRO A 59 1.39 4.71 -13.31
N ASN A 60 1.32 4.27 -14.57
CA ASN A 60 1.13 5.11 -15.74
C ASN A 60 -0.24 4.90 -16.41
N GLY A 61 -1.19 4.29 -15.70
CA GLY A 61 -2.46 3.83 -16.27
C GLY A 61 -2.36 2.44 -16.90
N CYS A 62 -3.52 1.94 -17.34
CA CYS A 62 -3.61 0.63 -17.99
C CYS A 62 -2.84 0.64 -19.33
N PRO A 63 -2.17 -0.46 -19.68
CA PRO A 63 -1.57 -0.63 -21.00
C PRO A 63 -2.63 -0.60 -22.11
#